data_AF-A0A953JK91-F1
#
_entry.id   AF-A0A953JK91-F1
#
_cell.length_a   1.000
_cell.length_b   1.000
_cell.length_c   1.000
_cell.angle_alpha   90.00
_cell.angle_beta   90.00
_cell.angle_gamma   90.00
#
_symmetry.space_group_name_H-M   'P 1'
#
loop_
_entity.id
_entity.type
_entity.pdbx_description
1 polymer ?
#
loop_
_entity_poly.entity_id
_entity_poly.type
_entity_poly.pdbx_seq_one_letter_code
_entity_poly.pdbx_strand_id
1 'polypeptide(L)' 'MVRSSGPSIITTDANAPMRAVHDRMPVILEPEDWTAWLEGPNPGALPKPAADNVLHLWPISRGG' A
#
# COMPACT_ATOMS: atom_id res chain seq x y z
N MET A 1 -12.75 22.77 -19.31
CA MET A 1 -11.87 22.12 -18.33
C MET A 1 -12.10 20.62 -18.42
N VAL A 2 -11.22 19.90 -19.13
CA VAL A 2 -11.25 18.43 -19.17
C VAL A 2 -10.56 17.93 -17.92
N ARG A 3 -11.26 17.17 -17.06
CA ARG A 3 -10.62 16.43 -15.97
C ARG A 3 -10.24 15.06 -16.52
N SER A 4 -8.95 14.77 -16.58
CA SER A 4 -8.49 13.39 -16.79
C SER A 4 -8.72 12.61 -15.49
N SER A 5 -9.43 11.49 -15.56
CA SER A 5 -9.57 10.55 -14.45
C SER A 5 -8.65 9.35 -14.68
N GLY A 6 -7.62 9.20 -13.86
CA GLY A 6 -6.72 8.04 -13.85
C GLY A 6 -6.73 7.36 -12.48
N PRO A 7 -6.30 6.10 -12.40
CA PRO A 7 -6.17 5.42 -11.11
C PRO A 7 -5.03 6.04 -10.28
N SER A 8 -5.07 5.79 -8.98
CA SER A 8 -4.00 6.16 -8.06
C SER A 8 -3.78 5.03 -7.05
N ILE A 9 -2.54 4.88 -6.60
CA ILE A 9 -2.20 3.94 -5.53
C ILE A 9 -2.38 4.65 -4.19
N ILE A 10 -3.10 4.02 -3.27
CA ILE A 10 -3.27 4.53 -1.92
C ILE A 10 -2.05 4.11 -1.09
N THR A 11 -1.46 5.08 -0.38
CA THR A 11 -0.32 4.85 0.49
C THR A 11 -0.71 5.03 1.96
N THR A 12 0.08 4.42 2.83
CA THR A 12 0.01 4.54 4.29
C THR A 12 1.43 4.74 4.84
N ASP A 13 1.55 4.90 6.16
CA ASP A 13 2.85 5.03 6.81
C ASP A 13 3.67 3.74 6.64
N ALA A 14 4.99 3.88 6.54
CA ALA A 14 5.85 2.71 6.50
C ALA A 14 5.83 1.93 7.83
N ASN A 15 5.75 0.60 7.72
CA ASN A 15 6.01 -0.33 8.81
C ASN A 15 7.52 -0.36 9.17
N ALA A 16 7.91 -1.11 10.20
CA ALA A 16 9.27 -1.00 10.73
C ALA A 16 10.36 -1.40 9.70
N PRO A 17 10.24 -2.49 8.93
CA PRO A 17 11.19 -2.81 7.88
C PRO A 17 11.23 -1.78 6.75
N MET A 18 10.07 -1.29 6.29
CA MET A 18 10.00 -0.36 5.16
C MET A 18 10.60 1.02 5.48
N ARG A 19 10.56 1.46 6.75
CA ARG A 19 11.18 2.73 7.18
C ARG A 19 12.69 2.81 6.90
N ALA A 20 13.37 1.68 6.77
CA ALA A 20 14.77 1.66 6.35
C ALA A 20 14.96 2.02 4.85
N VAL A 21 13.90 1.95 4.05
CA VAL A 21 13.89 2.22 2.61
C VAL A 21 13.18 3.53 2.28
N HIS A 22 12.00 3.78 2.88
CA HIS A 22 11.18 4.97 2.62
C HIS A 22 10.12 5.19 3.72
N ASP A 23 9.63 6.42 3.90
CA ASP A 23 8.68 6.78 4.98
C ASP A 23 7.22 6.34 4.75
N ARG A 24 6.91 5.91 3.52
CA ARG A 24 5.55 5.55 3.08
C ARG A 24 5.59 4.22 2.36
N MET A 25 4.49 3.46 2.46
CA MET A 25 4.29 2.21 1.76
C MET A 25 2.92 2.15 1.09
N PRO A 26 2.72 1.34 0.05
CA PRO A 26 1.39 1.03 -0.45
C PRO A 26 0.54 0.35 0.64
N VAL A 27 -0.76 0.58 0.64
CA VAL A 27 -1.67 -0.28 1.41
C VAL A 27 -1.67 -1.67 0.76
N ILE A 28 -1.34 -2.69 1.55
CA ILE A 28 -1.39 -4.09 1.14
C ILE A 28 -2.64 -4.70 1.79
N LEU A 29 -3.55 -5.23 0.97
CA LEU A 29 -4.79 -5.85 1.43
C LEU A 29 -4.62 -7.36 1.50
N GLU A 30 -5.02 -7.94 2.63
CA GLU A 30 -5.17 -9.39 2.74
C GLU A 30 -6.38 -9.86 1.92
N PRO A 31 -6.39 -11.10 1.41
CA PRO A 31 -7.49 -11.62 0.60
C PRO A 31 -8.87 -11.48 1.24
N GLU A 32 -8.96 -11.65 2.56
CA GLU A 32 -10.22 -11.54 3.30
C GLU A 32 -10.84 -10.13 3.25
N ASP A 33 -10.02 -9.09 3.05
CA ASP A 33 -10.44 -7.69 3.06
C ASP A 33 -10.89 -7.20 1.66
N TRP A 34 -10.71 -7.99 0.59
CA TRP A 34 -10.98 -7.54 -0.78
C TRP A 34 -12.43 -7.15 -1.02
N THR A 35 -13.40 -7.93 -0.53
CA THR A 35 -14.82 -7.62 -0.69
C THR A 35 -15.18 -6.34 0.05
N ALA A 36 -14.71 -6.18 1.29
CA ALA A 36 -14.93 -4.96 2.06
C ALA A 36 -14.29 -3.73 1.40
N TRP A 37 -13.17 -3.90 0.71
CA TRP A 37 -12.50 -2.85 -0.04
C TRP A 37 -13.24 -2.44 -1.31
N LEU A 38 -13.67 -3.40 -2.12
CA LEU A 38 -14.28 -3.14 -3.43
C LEU A 38 -15.75 -2.73 -3.34
N GLU A 39 -16.48 -3.28 -2.36
CA GLU A 39 -17.94 -3.19 -2.29
C GLU A 39 -18.43 -2.56 -0.97
N GLY A 40 -17.56 -2.44 0.03
CA GLY A 40 -17.95 -1.95 1.34
C GLY A 40 -18.25 -0.44 1.38
N PRO A 41 -19.10 0.01 2.32
CA PRO A 41 -19.52 1.41 2.39
C PRO A 41 -18.42 2.36 2.90
N ASN A 42 -17.35 1.83 3.49
CA ASN A 42 -16.24 2.62 4.05
C ASN A 42 -14.87 1.95 3.83
N PRO A 43 -14.35 1.91 2.59
CA PRO A 43 -13.02 1.36 2.32
C PRO A 43 -11.91 2.15 3.02
N GLY A 44 -12.16 3.41 3.42
CA GLY A 44 -11.19 4.27 4.11
C GLY A 44 -10.82 3.83 5.53
N ALA A 45 -11.49 2.82 6.10
CA ALA A 45 -11.12 2.22 7.38
C ALA A 45 -10.02 1.14 7.27
N LEU A 46 -9.76 0.64 6.06
CA LEU A 46 -8.79 -0.44 5.80
C LEU A 46 -7.32 0.00 5.62
N PRO A 47 -6.99 1.23 5.18
CA PRO A 47 -5.61 1.69 5.03
C PRO A 47 -4.81 1.64 6.34
N LYS A 48 -4.04 0.59 6.52
CA LYS A 48 -3.08 0.40 7.62
C LYS A 48 -1.77 -0.13 7.06
N PRO A 49 -0.62 0.15 7.69
CA PRO A 49 0.64 -0.50 7.34
C PRO A 49 0.48 -2.03 7.45
N ALA A 50 1.10 -2.76 6.52
CA ALA A 50 1.15 -4.22 6.63
C ALA A 50 1.97 -4.62 7.86
N ALA A 51 1.67 -5.78 8.47
CA ALA A 51 2.46 -6.29 9.58
C ALA A 51 3.95 -6.49 9.17
N ASP A 52 4.87 -6.31 10.12
CA ASP A 52 6.31 -6.28 9.84
C ASP A 52 6.86 -7.56 9.20
N ASN A 53 6.17 -8.69 9.37
CA ASN A 53 6.58 -10.00 8.83
C ASN A 53 5.92 -10.36 7.49
N VAL A 54 5.12 -9.48 6.89
CA VAL A 54 4.43 -9.74 5.62
C VAL A 54 5.35 -9.52 4.42
N LEU A 55 6.25 -8.53 4.51
CA LEU A 55 7.12 -8.14 3.42
C LEU A 55 8.57 -8.55 3.68
N HIS A 56 9.20 -9.08 2.64
CA HIS A 56 10.64 -9.27 2.59
C HIS A 56 11.26 -8.25 1.63
N LEU A 57 12.40 -7.69 2.02
CA LEU A 57 13.10 -6.64 1.28
C LEU A 57 14.47 -7.18 0.83
N TRP A 58 14.78 -7.06 -0.46
CA TRP A 58 16.08 -7.41 -1.02
C TRP A 58 16.68 -6.22 -1.76
N PRO A 59 17.96 -5.88 -1.54
CA PRO A 59 18.63 -4.88 -2.35
C PRO A 59 18.80 -5.39 -3.79
N ILE A 60 18.65 -4.47 -4.75
CA ILE A 60 18.92 -4.73 -6.16
C ILE A 60 20.02 -3.80 -6.66
N SER A 61 20.69 -4.17 -7.75
CA SER A 61 21.58 -3.26 -8.45
C SER A 61 20.79 -2.10 -9.04
N ARG A 62 21.42 -0.92 -9.12
CA ARG A 62 20.89 0.16 -9.95
C ARG A 62 20.97 -0.28 -11.41
N GLY A 63 19.92 -0.01 -12.19
CA GLY A 63 19.95 -0.18 -13.63
C GLY A 63 21.06 0.68 -14.22
N GLY A 64 21.95 0.06 -15.00
CA GLY A 64 23.01 0.75 -15.74
C GLY A 64 22.48 1.52 -16.94
#